data_AF-A0A7C1D2E2-F1
#
_entry.id   AF-A0A7C1D2E2-F1
#
_cell.length_a   1.000
_cell.length_b   1.000
_cell.length_c   1.000
_cell.angle_alpha   90.00
_cell.angle_beta   90.00
_cell.angle_gamma   90.00
#
_symmetry.space_group_name_H-M   'P 1'
#
loop_
_entity.id
_entity.type
_entity.pdbx_description
1 polymer ?
#
loop_
_entity_poly.entity_id
_entity_poly.type
_entity_poly.pdbx_seq_one_letter_code
_entity_poly.pdbx_strand_id
1 'polypeptide(L)'
;MKCWQIEKLFLLYMDDELSSKLREQIQSHLNQCKKCELNFSAFRSFISSSSTDDTVSAPQFLWEKLYHRIERHENRRGQFPGFLEFLPRVVAAAAIVIIMVAAFMLGVYLGDYPITLSENIEDPTVVTKLAEETLIDSFDDFPPLSLGDLYLSLKNE
;
A
#
# COMPACT_ATOMS: atom_id res chain seq x y z
N MET A 1 4.83 41.01 -28.03
CA MET A 1 5.51 39.68 -28.07
C MET A 1 6.52 39.65 -29.20
N LYS A 2 7.54 38.79 -29.13
CA LYS A 2 8.52 38.62 -30.21
C LYS A 2 8.01 37.61 -31.24
N CYS A 3 8.30 37.80 -32.52
CA CYS A 3 7.82 36.94 -33.62
C CYS A 3 8.10 35.44 -33.40
N TRP A 4 9.32 35.10 -32.97
CA TRP A 4 9.73 33.70 -32.74
C TRP A 4 8.92 33.00 -31.64
N GLN A 5 8.39 33.76 -30.67
CA GLN A 5 7.59 33.19 -29.58
C GLN A 5 6.23 32.75 -30.10
N ILE A 6 5.67 33.49 -31.05
CA ILE A 6 4.35 33.25 -31.61
C ILE A 6 4.39 32.05 -32.56
N GLU A 7 5.45 31.90 -33.35
CA GLU A 7 5.64 30.74 -34.22
C GLU A 7 5.63 29.42 -33.43
N LYS A 8 6.19 29.41 -32.22
CA LYS A 8 6.15 28.23 -31.32
C LYS A 8 4.76 27.96 -30.73
N LEU A 9 3.89 28.96 -30.71
CA LEU A 9 2.56 28.91 -30.09
C LEU A 9 1.45 28.70 -31.12
N PHE A 10 1.74 28.59 -32.41
CA PHE A 10 0.73 28.40 -33.45
C PHE A 10 -0.14 27.15 -33.24
N LEU A 11 0.45 26.03 -32.84
CA LEU A 11 -0.28 24.80 -32.54
C LEU A 11 -1.25 24.99 -31.37
N LEU A 12 -0.73 25.43 -30.21
CA LEU A 12 -1.56 25.67 -29.02
C LEU A 12 -2.66 26.72 -29.27
N TYR A 13 -2.38 27.71 -30.13
CA TYR A 13 -3.36 28.71 -30.52
C TYR A 13 -4.47 28.13 -31.41
N MET A 14 -4.15 27.19 -32.30
CA MET A 14 -5.12 26.47 -33.12
C MET A 14 -5.97 25.50 -32.30
N ASP A 15 -5.37 24.82 -31.33
CA ASP A 15 -6.03 23.83 -30.46
C ASP A 15 -6.83 24.46 -29.30
N ASP A 16 -6.86 25.80 -29.22
CA ASP A 16 -7.52 26.59 -28.17
C ASP A 16 -7.06 26.27 -26.73
N GLU A 17 -5.82 25.80 -26.58
CA GLU A 17 -5.22 25.43 -25.28
C GLU A 17 -4.55 26.62 -24.56
N LEU A 18 -4.63 27.83 -25.11
CA LEU A 18 -3.99 29.01 -24.53
C LEU A 18 -4.93 29.76 -23.59
N SER A 19 -4.38 30.27 -22.48
CA SER A 19 -5.10 31.21 -21.62
C SER A 19 -5.63 32.42 -22.40
N SER A 20 -6.81 32.93 -22.04
CA SER A 20 -7.47 34.07 -22.70
C SER A 20 -6.55 35.28 -22.91
N LYS A 21 -5.78 35.65 -21.89
CA LYS A 21 -4.82 36.76 -21.93
C LYS A 21 -3.73 36.56 -22.98
N LEU A 22 -3.21 35.34 -23.12
CA LEU A 22 -2.16 35.03 -24.08
C LEU A 22 -2.73 34.97 -25.52
N ARG A 23 -3.96 34.47 -25.66
CA ARG A 23 -4.70 34.46 -26.93
C ARG A 23 -4.90 35.88 -27.47
N GLU A 24 -5.33 36.82 -26.63
CA GLU A 24 -5.47 38.24 -27.01
C GLU A 24 -4.14 38.87 -27.45
N GLN A 25 -3.04 38.56 -26.75
CA GLN A 25 -1.71 39.06 -27.13
C GLN A 25 -1.24 38.52 -28.48
N ILE A 26 -1.51 37.25 -28.78
CA ILE A 26 -1.20 36.65 -30.08
C ILE A 26 -2.08 37.26 -31.17
N GLN A 27 -3.39 37.37 -30.94
CA GLN A 27 -4.33 38.00 -31.87
C GLN A 27 -3.91 39.43 -32.20
N SER A 28 -3.55 40.22 -31.18
CA SER A 28 -3.05 41.58 -31.35
C SER A 28 -1.77 41.61 -32.20
N HIS A 29 -0.83 40.68 -31.97
CA HIS A 29 0.40 40.63 -32.76
C HIS A 29 0.17 40.18 -34.20
N LEU A 30 -0.73 39.22 -34.45
CA LEU A 30 -1.10 38.80 -35.80
C LEU A 30 -1.70 39.96 -36.59
N ASN A 31 -2.52 40.80 -35.94
CA ASN A 31 -3.09 41.99 -36.57
C ASN A 31 -2.04 43.09 -36.86
N GLN A 32 -0.95 43.15 -36.09
CA GLN A 32 0.09 44.17 -36.22
C GLN A 32 1.27 43.74 -37.10
N CYS A 33 1.53 42.44 -37.21
CA CYS A 33 2.71 41.89 -37.87
C CYS A 33 2.33 41.03 -39.09
N LYS A 34 2.39 41.63 -40.28
CA LYS A 34 2.11 40.95 -41.55
C LYS A 34 2.95 39.67 -41.77
N LYS A 35 4.20 39.65 -41.30
CA LYS A 35 5.05 38.46 -41.42
C LYS A 35 4.48 37.28 -40.63
N CYS A 36 4.07 37.52 -39.39
CA CYS A 36 3.50 36.47 -38.54
C CYS A 36 2.11 36.05 -39.02
N GLU A 37 1.32 36.98 -39.55
CA GLU A 37 0.04 36.68 -40.20
C GLU A 37 0.22 35.74 -41.41
N LEU A 38 1.15 36.05 -42.32
CA LEU A 38 1.47 35.22 -43.48
C LEU A 38 1.99 33.83 -43.07
N ASN A 39 2.87 33.77 -42.08
CA ASN A 39 3.38 32.49 -41.57
C ASN A 39 2.27 31.65 -40.96
N PHE A 40 1.36 32.28 -40.19
CA PHE A 40 0.24 31.60 -39.57
C PHE A 40 -0.78 31.09 -40.60
N SER A 41 -1.09 31.88 -41.62
CA SER A 41 -2.01 31.46 -42.68
C SER A 41 -1.45 30.30 -43.50
N ALA A 42 -0.16 30.35 -43.87
CA ALA A 42 0.52 29.25 -44.54
C ALA A 42 0.55 27.98 -43.67
N PHE A 43 0.83 28.12 -42.37
CA PHE A 43 0.82 27.02 -41.42
C PHE A 43 -0.57 26.38 -41.30
N ARG A 44 -1.62 27.20 -41.16
CA ARG A 44 -3.01 26.74 -41.10
C ARG A 44 -3.42 26.00 -42.36
N SER A 45 -3.09 26.54 -43.54
CA SER A 45 -3.36 25.91 -44.82
C SER A 45 -2.65 24.56 -44.94
N PHE A 46 -1.38 24.48 -44.53
CA PHE A 46 -0.61 23.23 -44.51
C PHE A 46 -1.30 22.15 -43.65
N ILE A 47 -1.67 22.47 -42.41
CA ILE A 47 -2.39 21.53 -41.53
C ILE A 47 -3.72 21.10 -42.15
N SER A 48 -4.53 22.05 -42.63
CA SER A 48 -5.82 21.72 -43.25
C SER A 48 -5.70 20.86 -44.51
N SER A 49 -4.60 21.02 -45.27
CA SER A 49 -4.33 20.21 -46.46
C SER A 49 -3.85 18.79 -46.12
N SER A 50 -3.25 18.59 -44.95
CA SER A 50 -2.88 17.26 -44.43
C SER A 50 -4.06 16.49 -43.86
N SER A 51 -5.18 17.18 -43.58
CA SER A 51 -6.47 16.59 -43.27
C SER A 51 -7.18 16.10 -44.54
N THR A 52 -6.43 15.50 -45.48
CA THR A 52 -7.06 14.72 -46.55
C THR A 52 -7.90 13.66 -45.88
N ASP A 53 -9.18 13.72 -46.23
CA ASP A 53 -10.35 12.99 -45.77
C ASP A 53 -10.27 11.48 -46.05
N ASP A 54 -9.13 10.86 -45.72
CA ASP A 54 -9.08 9.44 -45.43
C ASP A 54 -9.84 9.28 -44.11
N THR A 55 -11.16 9.26 -44.21
CA THR A 55 -12.05 8.75 -43.18
C THR A 55 -11.66 7.30 -42.95
N VAL A 56 -10.61 7.11 -42.15
CA VAL A 56 -10.18 5.79 -41.69
C VAL A 56 -11.39 5.24 -40.95
N SER A 57 -12.07 4.31 -41.61
CA SER A 57 -13.23 3.63 -41.04
C SER A 57 -12.79 3.04 -39.72
N ALA A 58 -13.35 3.57 -38.63
CA ALA A 58 -13.03 3.10 -37.30
C ALA A 58 -13.33 1.59 -37.26
N PRO A 59 -12.40 0.75 -36.77
CA PRO A 59 -12.64 -0.68 -36.69
C PRO A 59 -13.92 -0.94 -35.88
N GLN A 60 -14.69 -1.94 -36.32
CA GLN A 60 -15.91 -2.34 -35.63
C GLN A 60 -15.61 -2.59 -34.14
N PHE A 61 -16.46 -2.07 -33.26
CA PHE A 61 -16.33 -2.15 -31.80
C PHE A 61 -15.13 -1.42 -31.18
N LEU A 62 -14.49 -0.46 -31.89
CA LEU A 62 -13.47 0.42 -31.29
C LEU A 62 -14.02 1.11 -30.03
N TRP A 63 -15.24 1.65 -30.14
CA TRP A 63 -15.88 2.40 -29.06
C TRP A 63 -16.15 1.52 -27.85
N GLU A 64 -16.64 0.31 -28.06
CA GLU A 64 -16.90 -0.68 -27.00
C GLU A 64 -15.62 -1.05 -26.25
N LYS A 65 -14.54 -1.33 -26.98
CA LYS A 65 -13.24 -1.67 -26.39
C LYS A 65 -12.63 -0.49 -25.63
N LEU A 66 -12.79 0.72 -26.15
CA LEU A 66 -12.30 1.93 -25.51
C LEU A 66 -13.09 2.24 -24.23
N TYR A 67 -14.42 2.17 -24.30
CA TYR A 67 -15.31 2.38 -23.17
C TYR A 67 -14.99 1.41 -22.02
N HIS A 68 -14.92 0.10 -22.31
CA HIS A 68 -14.57 -0.89 -21.29
C HIS A 68 -13.16 -0.67 -20.71
N ARG A 69 -12.20 -0.16 -21.50
CA ARG A 69 -10.87 0.15 -20.98
C ARG A 69 -10.91 1.34 -20.04
N ILE A 70 -11.64 2.41 -20.39
CA ILE A 70 -11.79 3.61 -19.55
C ILE A 70 -12.51 3.23 -18.25
N GLU A 71 -13.66 2.56 -18.34
CA GLU A 71 -14.46 2.11 -17.21
C GLU A 71 -13.64 1.22 -16.26
N ARG A 72 -12.84 0.28 -16.79
CA ARG A 72 -11.96 -0.55 -15.98
C ARG A 72 -10.92 0.27 -15.20
N HIS A 73 -10.38 1.33 -15.79
CA HIS A 73 -9.40 2.19 -15.12
C HIS A 73 -10.04 3.13 -14.10
N GLU A 74 -11.23 3.65 -14.39
CA GLU A 74 -11.96 4.55 -13.50
C GLU A 74 -12.58 3.79 -12.31
N ASN A 75 -13.19 2.63 -12.57
CA ASN A 75 -13.78 1.77 -11.55
C ASN A 75 -12.71 1.14 -10.65
N ARG A 76 -11.51 0.83 -11.16
CA ARG A 76 -10.37 0.44 -10.31
C ARG A 76 -9.90 1.55 -9.38
N ARG A 77 -10.11 2.81 -9.73
CA ARG A 77 -9.77 3.97 -8.89
C ARG A 77 -10.85 4.24 -7.83
N GLY A 78 -12.08 3.79 -8.04
CA GLY A 78 -13.22 3.96 -7.13
C GLY A 78 -13.54 2.78 -6.20
N GLN A 79 -13.09 1.56 -6.50
CA GLN A 79 -13.50 0.37 -5.74
C GLN A 79 -12.65 0.05 -4.50
N PHE A 80 -11.45 0.62 -4.37
CA PHE A 80 -10.62 0.47 -3.18
C PHE A 80 -10.02 1.82 -2.81
N PRO A 81 -10.59 2.54 -1.84
CA PRO A 81 -9.89 3.68 -1.29
C PRO A 81 -8.60 3.13 -0.66
N GLY A 82 -7.49 3.86 -0.77
CA GLY A 82 -6.14 3.40 -0.38
C GLY A 82 -5.95 2.91 1.07
N PHE A 83 -7.02 2.78 1.87
CA PHE A 83 -7.01 2.10 3.16
C PHE A 83 -6.92 0.57 3.05
N LEU A 84 -7.39 -0.04 1.94
CA LEU A 84 -7.35 -1.51 1.81
C LEU A 84 -5.93 -2.06 1.60
N GLU A 85 -5.00 -1.24 1.13
CA GLU A 85 -3.57 -1.60 1.05
C GLU A 85 -2.89 -1.61 2.43
N PHE A 86 -3.42 -0.88 3.42
CA PHE A 86 -2.90 -0.87 4.81
C PHE A 86 -3.56 -1.93 5.69
N LEU A 87 -4.70 -2.46 5.29
CA LEU A 87 -5.49 -3.43 6.04
C LEU A 87 -4.72 -4.70 6.46
N PRO A 88 -3.88 -5.35 5.62
CA PRO A 88 -3.16 -6.55 6.05
C PRO A 88 -2.11 -6.26 7.13
N ARG A 89 -1.50 -5.07 7.16
CA ARG A 89 -0.52 -4.69 8.20
C ARG A 89 -1.18 -4.37 9.54
N VAL A 90 -2.33 -3.69 9.52
CA VAL A 90 -3.05 -3.31 10.75
C VAL A 90 -3.72 -4.53 11.38
N VAL A 91 -4.30 -5.43 10.57
CA VAL A 91 -4.92 -6.67 11.07
C VAL A 91 -3.87 -7.59 11.72
N ALA A 92 -2.69 -7.72 11.13
CA ALA A 92 -1.61 -8.52 11.72
C ALA A 92 -1.14 -7.97 13.08
N ALA A 93 -0.99 -6.65 13.21
CA ALA A 93 -0.61 -6.02 14.47
C ALA A 93 -1.70 -6.14 15.54
N ALA A 94 -2.98 -5.97 15.16
CA ALA A 94 -4.10 -6.12 16.08
C ALA A 94 -4.26 -7.56 16.58
N ALA A 95 -4.03 -8.57 15.73
CA ALA A 95 -4.10 -9.97 16.12
C ALA A 95 -3.09 -10.32 17.23
N ILE A 96 -1.87 -9.80 17.16
CA ILE A 96 -0.83 -10.03 18.18
C ILE A 96 -1.27 -9.46 19.54
N VAL A 97 -1.80 -8.24 19.55
CA VAL A 97 -2.29 -7.60 20.77
C VAL A 97 -3.47 -8.37 21.37
N ILE A 98 -4.42 -8.81 20.53
CA ILE A 98 -5.57 -9.61 20.98
C ILE A 98 -5.11 -10.95 21.59
N ILE A 99 -4.16 -11.64 20.95
CA ILE A 99 -3.60 -12.90 21.48
C ILE A 99 -2.92 -12.65 22.82
N MET A 100 -2.14 -11.58 22.95
CA MET A 100 -1.46 -11.23 24.20
C MET A 100 -2.44 -10.94 25.34
N VAL A 101 -3.50 -10.18 25.06
CA VAL A 101 -4.56 -9.88 26.03
C VAL A 101 -5.34 -11.15 26.39
N ALA A 102 -5.67 -12.00 25.41
CA ALA A 102 -6.37 -13.26 25.64
C ALA A 102 -5.54 -14.22 26.49
N ALA A 103 -4.24 -14.35 26.21
CA ALA A 103 -3.31 -15.17 27.00
C ALA A 103 -3.17 -14.64 28.43
N PHE A 104 -3.07 -13.32 28.60
CA PHE A 104 -3.02 -12.69 29.92
C PHE A 104 -4.31 -12.93 30.72
N MET A 105 -5.47 -12.72 30.10
CA MET A 105 -6.78 -13.00 30.70
C MET A 105 -6.93 -14.47 31.09
N LEU A 106 -6.52 -15.39 30.21
CA LEU A 106 -6.58 -16.83 30.47
C LEU A 106 -5.66 -17.20 31.65
N GLY A 107 -4.46 -16.62 31.71
CA GLY A 107 -3.51 -16.86 32.80
C GLY A 107 -4.05 -16.38 34.16
N VAL A 108 -4.65 -15.19 34.21
CA VAL A 108 -5.29 -14.69 35.44
C VAL A 108 -6.47 -15.57 35.84
N TYR A 109 -7.30 -16.00 34.88
CA TYR A 109 -8.45 -16.86 35.15
C TYR A 109 -8.06 -18.25 35.68
N LEU A 110 -6.98 -18.83 35.15
CA LEU A 110 -6.45 -20.11 35.62
C LEU A 110 -5.72 -19.98 36.96
N GLY A 111 -5.07 -18.85 37.23
CA GLY A 111 -4.32 -18.60 38.47
C GLY A 111 -5.19 -18.37 39.71
N ASP A 112 -6.43 -17.92 39.52
CA ASP A 112 -7.40 -17.67 40.60
C ASP A 112 -8.19 -18.93 41.01
N TYR A 113 -8.00 -20.03 40.28
CA TYR A 113 -8.47 -21.33 40.73
C TYR A 113 -7.52 -21.85 41.82
N PRO A 114 -7.99 -22.08 43.06
CA PRO A 114 -7.21 -22.86 44.00
C PRO A 114 -7.09 -24.25 43.40
N ILE A 115 -5.90 -24.57 42.87
CA ILE A 115 -5.55 -25.92 42.47
C ILE A 115 -5.46 -26.73 43.76
N THR A 116 -6.61 -27.18 44.26
CA THR A 116 -6.69 -28.33 45.15
C THR A 116 -6.32 -29.52 44.30
N LEU A 117 -5.01 -29.79 44.19
CA LEU A 117 -4.49 -31.04 43.67
C LEU A 117 -4.89 -32.14 44.68
N SER A 118 -6.18 -32.48 44.66
CA SER A 118 -6.76 -33.61 45.35
C SER A 118 -6.17 -34.86 44.74
N GLU A 119 -5.06 -35.31 45.33
CA GLU A 119 -4.89 -36.68 45.81
C GLU A 119 -5.80 -37.72 45.12
N ASN A 120 -5.42 -38.11 43.90
CA ASN A 120 -5.73 -39.39 43.25
C ASN A 120 -4.94 -39.52 41.95
N ILE A 121 -3.61 -39.37 42.03
CA ILE A 121 -2.69 -39.87 41.00
C ILE A 121 -2.07 -41.14 41.58
N GLU A 122 -2.86 -42.21 41.58
CA GLU A 122 -2.41 -43.58 41.89
C GLU A 122 -1.71 -44.25 40.69
N ASP A 123 -1.36 -43.48 39.65
CA ASP A 123 -0.75 -44.02 38.43
C ASP A 123 0.71 -43.55 38.29
N PRO A 124 1.69 -44.32 38.81
CA PRO A 124 3.13 -43.99 38.73
C PRO A 124 3.68 -44.00 37.29
N THR A 125 2.85 -44.34 36.30
CA THR A 125 3.20 -44.40 34.88
C THR A 125 3.10 -43.05 34.17
N VAL A 126 2.34 -42.09 34.72
CA VAL A 126 2.12 -40.78 34.08
C VAL A 126 3.18 -39.76 34.53
N VAL A 127 3.59 -39.81 35.80
CA VAL A 127 4.61 -38.91 36.36
C VAL A 127 5.99 -39.18 35.76
N THR A 128 6.31 -40.46 35.51
CA THR A 128 7.58 -40.89 34.91
C THR A 128 7.73 -40.45 33.46
N LYS A 129 6.65 -40.47 32.66
CA LYS A 129 6.68 -40.01 31.26
C LYS A 129 6.80 -38.49 31.13
N LEU A 130 6.17 -37.74 32.03
CA LEU A 130 6.31 -36.28 32.05
C LEU A 130 7.72 -35.87 32.50
N ALA A 131 8.29 -36.55 33.50
CA ALA A 131 9.66 -36.31 33.95
C ALA A 131 10.72 -36.69 32.89
N GLU A 132 10.44 -37.65 32.00
CA GLU A 132 11.34 -38.03 30.91
C GLU A 132 11.28 -37.04 29.71
N GLU A 133 10.11 -36.43 29.43
CA GLU A 133 9.98 -35.39 28.39
C GLU A 133 10.39 -33.99 28.88
N THR A 134 10.19 -33.68 30.16
CA THR A 134 10.68 -32.44 30.75
C THR A 134 12.02 -32.70 31.40
N LEU A 135 13.10 -32.23 30.78
CA LEU A 135 14.49 -32.26 31.26
C LEU A 135 14.70 -31.48 32.59
N ILE A 136 13.90 -31.79 33.61
CA ILE A 136 13.90 -31.19 34.95
C ILE A 136 14.76 -32.03 35.90
N ASP A 137 14.96 -33.32 35.59
CA ASP A 137 15.78 -34.26 36.38
C ASP A 137 17.29 -33.94 36.35
N SER A 138 17.75 -33.08 35.44
CA SER A 138 19.14 -32.56 35.43
C SER A 138 19.42 -31.49 36.49
N PHE A 139 18.40 -31.02 37.22
CA PHE A 139 18.59 -30.06 38.31
C PHE A 139 18.67 -30.71 39.70
N ASP A 140 18.39 -32.01 39.82
CA ASP A 140 18.45 -32.69 41.12
C ASP A 140 19.83 -33.30 41.43
N ASP A 141 20.69 -33.51 40.42
CA ASP A 141 22.08 -33.94 40.61
C ASP A 141 23.05 -32.75 40.63
N PHE A 142 22.89 -31.84 41.59
CA PHE A 142 23.98 -30.92 41.91
C PHE A 142 25.12 -31.72 42.58
N PRO A 143 26.36 -31.67 42.07
CA PRO A 143 27.48 -32.35 42.72
C PRO A 143 27.66 -31.80 44.15
N PRO A 144 28.05 -32.65 45.12
CA PRO A 144 28.35 -32.17 46.47
C PRO A 144 29.43 -31.07 46.39
N LEU A 145 29.24 -29.96 47.11
CA LEU A 145 30.00 -28.68 47.03
C LEU A 145 29.59 -27.69 45.93
N SER A 146 28.40 -27.81 45.33
CA SER A 146 27.88 -26.77 44.44
C SER A 146 27.58 -25.46 45.20
N LEU A 147 27.59 -24.33 44.48
CA LEU A 147 27.24 -23.02 45.04
C LEU A 147 25.82 -22.99 45.64
N GLY A 148 24.91 -23.86 45.18
CA GLY A 148 23.56 -24.01 45.74
C GLY A 148 23.56 -24.63 47.14
N ASP A 149 24.45 -25.61 47.38
CA ASP A 149 24.60 -26.28 48.68
C ASP A 149 25.19 -25.32 49.74
N LEU A 150 26.15 -24.49 49.32
CA LEU A 150 26.67 -23.39 50.13
C LEU A 150 25.61 -22.31 50.44
N TYR A 151 24.72 -22.01 49.50
CA TYR A 151 23.64 -21.06 49.75
C TYR A 151 22.58 -21.61 50.72
N LEU A 152 22.24 -22.90 50.60
CA LEU A 152 21.27 -23.55 51.50
C LEU A 152 21.81 -23.70 52.92
N SER A 153 23.09 -24.04 53.08
CA SER A 153 23.75 -24.08 54.39
C SER A 153 23.82 -22.71 55.06
N LEU A 154 24.11 -21.64 54.31
CA LEU A 154 24.13 -20.26 54.84
C LEU A 154 22.74 -19.72 55.23
N LYS A 155 21.66 -20.27 54.66
CA LYS A 155 20.30 -19.82 54.95
C LYS A 155 19.70 -20.47 56.20
N ASN A 156 20.20 -21.65 56.58
CA ASN A 156 19.69 -22.44 57.71
C ASN A 156 20.49 -22.25 59.01
N GLU A 157 21.40 -21.27 59.05
CA GLU A 157 22.11 -20.78 60.25
C GLU A 157 21.50 -19.46 60.73
#